data_AF-D2W2T9-F1
#
_entry.id   AF-D2W2T9-F1
#
_cell.length_a   1.000
_cell.length_b   1.000
_cell.length_c   1.000
_cell.angle_alpha   90.00
_cell.angle_beta   90.00
_cell.angle_gamma   90.00
#
_symmetry.space_group_name_H-M   'P 1'
#
loop_
_entity.id
_entity.type
_entity.pdbx_description
1 polymer ?
#
loop_
_entity_poly.entity_id
_entity_poly.type
_entity_poly.pdbx_seq_one_letter_code
_entity_poly.pdbx_strand_id
1 'polypeptide(L)'
;MSITTELNLFIYKLPTSEEFPTTIHVRTVTSDAEFEKVFESGDSDMNEHVILNIPFPNISREHKIEIKLCMPEVRLEKKFPFNLTSDGTFILFDGSQGLRFKQRFDGNFGQAYITSKHSSHATSISENSKNFKKSPQKTGFEYDVKTGETNYQKIIVNEKSNNTSSSTSTSQIGKSKNDSIIQDLEKLASLRDSGILTEEEFTAKKRVILGI
;
A
#
# COMPACT_ATOMS: atom_id res chain seq x y z
N MET A 1 -15.57 29.41 14.58
CA MET A 1 -15.27 27.98 14.84
C MET A 1 -14.34 27.53 13.73
N SER A 2 -13.17 26.99 14.06
CA SER A 2 -12.29 26.36 13.07
C SER A 2 -12.93 25.05 12.59
N ILE A 3 -12.94 24.82 11.28
CA ILE A 3 -13.36 23.54 10.71
C ILE A 3 -12.22 22.56 10.95
N THR A 4 -12.51 21.38 11.49
CA THR A 4 -11.53 20.30 11.68
C THR A 4 -11.90 19.09 10.81
N THR A 5 -10.92 18.26 10.50
CA THR A 5 -11.09 16.96 9.85
C THR A 5 -10.61 15.89 10.80
N GLU A 6 -11.44 14.89 11.06
CA GLU A 6 -11.08 13.74 11.88
C GLU A 6 -10.22 12.76 11.07
N LEU A 7 -8.95 12.64 11.43
CA LEU A 7 -7.98 11.70 10.88
C LEU A 7 -7.95 10.44 11.75
N ASN A 8 -8.15 9.29 11.12
CA ASN A 8 -8.15 7.99 11.76
C ASN A 8 -6.90 7.21 11.33
N LEU A 9 -5.94 7.03 12.24
CA LEU A 9 -4.70 6.31 12.02
C LEU A 9 -4.80 4.91 12.64
N PHE A 10 -4.66 3.86 11.83
CA PHE A 10 -4.55 2.48 12.28
C PHE A 10 -3.11 2.04 12.17
N ILE A 11 -2.58 1.47 13.25
CA ILE A 11 -1.20 1.01 13.35
C ILE A 11 -1.26 -0.48 13.58
N TYR A 12 -0.60 -1.27 12.72
CA TYR A 12 -0.66 -2.72 12.76
C TYR A 12 0.75 -3.31 12.68
N LYS A 13 1.22 -3.90 13.79
CA LYS A 13 2.48 -4.67 13.86
C LYS A 13 3.68 -3.92 13.27
N LEU A 14 3.88 -2.66 13.66
CA LEU A 14 5.10 -1.94 13.31
C LEU A 14 6.29 -2.47 14.13
N PRO A 15 7.50 -2.62 13.53
CA PRO A 15 8.70 -2.97 14.27
C PRO A 15 8.97 -1.94 15.37
N THR A 16 8.94 -2.38 16.62
CA THR A 16 9.24 -1.53 17.76
C THR A 16 9.77 -2.35 18.94
N SER A 17 10.55 -1.70 19.80
CA SER A 17 11.02 -2.25 21.06
C SER A 17 11.11 -1.17 22.13
N GLU A 18 11.22 -1.56 23.40
CA GLU A 18 11.38 -0.63 24.52
C GLU A 18 12.62 0.27 24.36
N GLU A 19 13.72 -0.29 23.83
CA GLU A 19 14.96 0.46 23.54
C GLU A 19 14.84 1.37 22.30
N PHE A 20 13.98 0.99 21.34
CA PHE A 20 13.85 1.66 20.05
C PHE A 20 12.37 1.91 19.72
N PRO A 21 11.70 2.82 20.45
CA PRO A 21 10.27 3.04 20.26
C PRO A 21 9.98 3.65 18.88
N THR A 22 8.92 3.14 18.25
CA THR A 22 8.37 3.73 17.02
C THR A 22 7.56 4.97 17.35
N THR A 23 7.82 6.05 16.61
CA THR A 23 7.04 7.29 16.74
C THR A 23 6.41 7.71 15.43
N ILE A 24 5.21 8.28 15.52
CA ILE A 24 4.51 8.91 14.40
C ILE A 24 4.28 10.37 14.75
N HIS A 25 4.61 11.24 13.81
CA HIS A 25 4.32 12.65 13.90
C HIS A 25 3.49 13.12 12.71
N VAL A 26 2.60 14.08 12.92
CA VAL A 26 1.72 14.63 11.88
C VAL A 26 1.92 16.13 11.81
N ARG A 27 1.89 16.68 10.60
CA ARG A 27 1.78 18.13 10.37
C ARG A 27 0.86 18.42 9.19
N THR A 28 0.28 19.62 9.19
CA THR A 28 -0.45 20.13 8.03
C THR A 28 0.54 20.79 7.07
N VAL A 29 0.49 20.45 5.78
CA VAL A 29 1.48 20.91 4.78
C VAL A 29 1.47 22.43 4.59
N THR A 30 0.30 23.04 4.73
CA THR A 30 0.10 24.48 4.49
C THR A 30 0.35 25.34 5.72
N SER A 31 0.67 24.74 6.86
CA SER A 31 1.05 25.46 8.07
C SER A 31 2.56 25.34 8.25
N ASP A 32 3.20 26.42 8.68
CA ASP A 32 4.58 26.37 9.19
C ASP A 32 4.68 25.65 10.56
N ALA A 33 3.64 24.89 10.94
CA ALA A 33 3.60 24.14 12.17
C ALA A 33 4.65 23.02 12.17
N GLU A 34 5.23 22.82 13.34
CA GLU A 34 6.13 21.70 13.60
C GLU A 34 5.38 20.37 13.58
N PHE A 35 6.15 19.28 13.45
CA PHE A 35 5.60 17.92 13.52
C PHE A 35 5.12 17.62 14.94
N GLU A 36 3.81 17.47 15.11
CA GLU A 36 3.20 17.07 16.38
C GLU A 36 3.33 15.56 16.54
N LYS A 37 3.89 15.10 17.65
CA LYS A 37 4.00 13.67 17.98
C LYS A 37 2.62 13.16 18.39
N VAL A 38 2.08 12.21 17.64
CA VAL A 38 0.73 11.67 17.85
C VAL A 38 0.71 10.24 18.38
N PHE A 39 1.85 9.54 18.30
CA PHE A 39 1.97 8.16 18.73
C PHE A 39 3.42 7.85 19.11
N GLU A 40 3.58 7.04 20.14
CA GLU A 40 4.82 6.40 20.57
C GLU A 40 4.48 5.07 21.22
N SER A 41 5.16 4.01 20.81
CA SER A 41 5.02 2.72 21.46
C SER A 41 6.34 1.96 21.39
N GLY A 42 6.69 1.28 22.49
CA GLY A 42 7.81 0.34 22.57
C GLY A 42 7.36 -1.13 22.51
N ASP A 43 6.06 -1.39 22.33
CA ASP A 43 5.49 -2.74 22.43
C ASP A 43 5.33 -3.39 21.05
N SER A 44 6.03 -4.50 20.82
CA SER A 44 6.18 -5.17 19.51
C SER A 44 4.90 -5.78 18.92
N ASP A 45 3.88 -6.03 19.75
CA ASP A 45 2.63 -6.69 19.35
C ASP A 45 1.44 -5.73 19.18
N MET A 46 1.69 -4.43 19.05
CA MET A 46 0.61 -3.45 19.13
C MET A 46 -0.19 -3.29 17.84
N ASN A 47 -1.51 -3.23 18.04
CA ASN A 47 -2.49 -2.78 17.06
C ASN A 47 -3.25 -1.63 17.69
N GLU A 48 -3.00 -0.43 17.21
CA GLU A 48 -3.56 0.78 17.80
C GLU A 48 -4.38 1.57 16.79
N HIS A 49 -5.37 2.29 17.31
CA HIS A 49 -6.21 3.20 16.55
C HIS A 49 -6.13 4.57 17.21
N VAL A 50 -5.52 5.52 16.51
CA VAL A 50 -5.35 6.89 16.96
C VAL A 50 -6.31 7.78 16.18
N ILE A 51 -7.09 8.61 16.87
CA ILE A 51 -8.04 9.55 16.29
C ILE A 51 -7.54 10.96 16.56
N LEU A 52 -7.40 11.77 15.51
CA LEU A 52 -6.83 13.11 15.56
C LEU A 52 -7.78 14.12 14.92
N ASN A 53 -7.89 15.30 15.53
CA ASN A 53 -8.66 16.41 14.97
C ASN A 53 -7.71 17.40 14.30
N ILE A 54 -7.57 17.32 12.97
CA ILE A 54 -6.65 18.17 12.22
C ILE A 54 -7.38 19.44 11.75
N PRO A 55 -6.88 20.65 12.05
CA PRO A 55 -7.51 21.89 11.60
C PRO A 55 -7.47 22.00 10.08
N PHE A 56 -8.61 22.25 9.45
CA PHE A 56 -8.70 22.45 8.01
C PHE A 56 -8.01 23.76 7.62
N PRO A 57 -7.15 23.78 6.59
CA PRO A 57 -6.46 24.99 6.19
C PRO A 57 -7.42 26.01 5.57
N ASN A 58 -7.42 27.25 6.09
CA ASN A 58 -8.34 28.31 5.65
C ASN A 58 -8.21 28.70 4.16
N ILE A 59 -7.01 28.53 3.58
CA ILE A 59 -6.67 29.08 2.25
C ILE A 59 -6.64 27.98 1.17
N SER A 60 -6.48 26.72 1.56
CA SER A 60 -6.32 25.61 0.62
C SER A 60 -7.64 24.91 0.34
N ARG A 61 -7.87 24.57 -0.94
CA ARG A 61 -8.99 23.69 -1.33
C ARG A 61 -8.74 22.23 -0.96
N GLU A 62 -7.48 21.86 -0.77
CA GLU A 62 -7.05 20.50 -0.47
C GLU A 62 -6.48 20.44 0.94
N HIS A 63 -6.95 19.47 1.73
CA HIS A 63 -6.42 19.21 3.06
C HIS A 63 -5.26 18.22 2.98
N LYS A 64 -4.04 18.74 2.82
CA LYS A 64 -2.81 17.95 2.75
C LYS A 64 -2.11 17.90 4.09
N ILE A 65 -1.70 16.71 4.49
CA ILE A 65 -0.88 16.46 5.68
C ILE A 65 0.41 15.75 5.29
N GLU A 66 1.39 15.83 6.16
CA GLU A 66 2.57 14.98 6.13
C GLU A 66 2.67 14.19 7.42
N ILE A 67 2.90 12.90 7.29
CA ILE A 67 3.16 12.01 8.41
C ILE A 67 4.64 11.63 8.38
N LYS A 68 5.35 11.94 9.45
CA LYS A 68 6.72 11.49 9.69
C LYS A 68 6.67 10.23 10.54
N LEU A 69 7.18 9.13 9.99
CA LEU A 69 7.32 7.85 10.68
C LEU A 69 8.79 7.62 11.01
N CYS A 70 9.07 7.39 12.29
CA CYS A 70 10.39 7.07 12.81
C CYS A 70 10.35 5.67 13.43
N MET A 71 11.12 4.74 12.87
CA MET A 71 11.30 3.38 13.39
C MET A 71 12.81 3.11 13.54
N PRO A 72 13.39 3.44 14.70
CA PRO A 72 14.83 3.36 14.91
C PRO A 72 15.37 1.92 14.77
N GLU A 73 14.58 0.91 15.15
CA GLU A 73 14.95 -0.50 15.07
C GLU A 73 15.36 -0.93 13.65
N VAL A 74 14.64 -0.43 12.63
CA VAL A 74 14.92 -0.70 11.22
C VAL A 74 15.64 0.46 10.52
N ARG A 75 16.14 1.44 11.28
CA ARG A 75 16.80 2.66 10.78
C ARG A 75 15.98 3.41 9.73
N LEU A 76 14.65 3.46 9.92
CA LEU A 76 13.76 4.19 9.03
C LEU A 76 13.34 5.51 9.66
N GLU A 77 13.59 6.60 8.95
CA GLU A 77 12.99 7.90 9.22
C GLU A 77 12.50 8.46 7.88
N LYS A 78 11.17 8.52 7.69
CA LYS A 78 10.59 8.91 6.40
C LYS A 78 9.33 9.75 6.57
N LYS A 79 9.13 10.69 5.64
CA LYS A 79 7.95 11.54 5.55
C LYS A 79 7.06 11.07 4.41
N PHE A 80 5.77 11.01 4.67
CA PHE A 80 4.74 10.56 3.73
C PHE A 80 3.68 11.65 3.57
N PRO A 81 3.49 12.20 2.35
CA PRO A 81 2.41 13.14 2.09
C PRO A 81 1.09 12.40 1.89
N PHE A 82 0.01 12.96 2.42
CA PHE A 82 -1.35 12.44 2.26
C PHE A 82 -2.33 13.58 1.95
N ASN A 83 -3.34 13.31 1.13
CA ASN A 83 -4.42 14.25 0.84
C ASN A 83 -5.74 13.74 1.44
N LEU A 84 -6.14 14.33 2.57
CA LEU A 84 -7.33 13.91 3.30
C LEU A 84 -8.64 14.19 2.53
N THR A 85 -8.61 15.16 1.61
CA THR A 85 -9.78 15.53 0.81
C THR A 85 -9.97 14.60 -0.39
N SER A 86 -8.88 14.23 -1.09
CA SER A 86 -8.97 13.42 -2.31
C SER A 86 -8.91 11.92 -2.06
N ASP A 87 -8.22 11.49 -1.01
CA ASP A 87 -7.85 10.09 -0.79
C ASP A 87 -8.49 9.50 0.48
N GLY A 88 -8.97 10.36 1.38
CA GLY A 88 -9.77 10.02 2.55
C GLY A 88 -9.05 10.16 3.89
N THR A 89 -9.76 9.96 4.98
CA THR A 89 -9.28 10.27 6.34
C THR A 89 -8.88 9.04 7.15
N PHE A 90 -8.92 7.84 6.57
CA PHE A 90 -8.54 6.61 7.24
C PHE A 90 -7.21 6.12 6.66
N ILE A 91 -6.15 6.12 7.46
CA ILE A 91 -4.80 5.69 7.07
C ILE A 91 -4.40 4.49 7.92
N LEU A 92 -3.94 3.41 7.29
CA LEU A 92 -3.39 2.22 7.94
C LEU A 92 -1.89 2.15 7.67
N PHE A 93 -1.08 1.98 8.71
CA PHE A 93 0.31 1.53 8.64
C PHE A 93 0.40 0.06 9.06
N ASP A 94 0.97 -0.77 8.20
CA ASP A 94 1.11 -2.21 8.41
C ASP A 94 2.58 -2.63 8.27
N GLY A 95 3.17 -3.15 9.34
CA GLY A 95 4.55 -3.63 9.37
C GLY A 95 4.71 -5.15 9.22
N SER A 96 3.61 -5.91 9.14
CA SER A 96 3.62 -7.38 9.21
C SER A 96 4.42 -8.08 8.10
N GLN A 97 4.59 -7.44 6.94
CA GLN A 97 5.37 -7.96 5.80
C GLN A 97 6.34 -6.89 5.27
N GLY A 98 6.89 -6.09 6.19
CA GLY A 98 7.53 -4.82 5.88
C GLY A 98 6.52 -3.68 5.89
N LEU A 99 7.04 -2.45 5.87
CA LEU A 99 6.22 -1.25 5.99
C LEU A 99 5.39 -1.03 4.72
N ARG A 100 4.08 -1.09 4.89
CA ARG A 100 3.07 -0.72 3.89
C ARG A 100 2.12 0.28 4.52
N PHE A 101 1.48 1.08 3.69
CA PHE A 101 0.35 1.87 4.15
C PHE A 101 -0.76 1.95 3.12
N LYS A 102 -1.97 2.27 3.59
CA LYS A 102 -3.19 2.37 2.78
C LYS A 102 -4.02 3.54 3.29
N GLN A 103 -4.61 4.31 2.37
CA GLN A 103 -5.52 5.41 2.68
C GLN A 103 -6.88 5.18 2.02
N ARG A 104 -7.98 5.45 2.75
CA ARG A 104 -9.36 5.30 2.28
C ARG A 104 -10.31 6.32 2.91
N PHE A 105 -11.52 6.41 2.33
CA PHE A 105 -12.68 7.14 2.88
C PHE A 105 -13.59 6.29 3.78
N ASP A 106 -13.36 4.98 3.83
CA ASP A 106 -14.24 4.03 4.52
C ASP A 106 -13.77 3.79 5.96
N GLY A 107 -14.63 4.11 6.93
CA GLY A 107 -14.32 3.95 8.35
C GLY A 107 -14.26 2.51 8.85
N ASN A 108 -14.88 1.57 8.13
CA ASN A 108 -14.83 0.16 8.50
C ASN A 108 -13.49 -0.50 8.13
N PHE A 109 -12.64 0.19 7.37
CA PHE A 109 -11.43 -0.37 6.78
C PHE A 109 -10.41 -0.84 7.83
N GLY A 110 -10.08 0.00 8.81
CA GLY A 110 -9.04 -0.32 9.79
C GLY A 110 -9.45 -1.41 10.76
N GLN A 111 -10.66 -1.33 11.32
CA GLN A 111 -11.16 -2.34 12.25
C GLN A 111 -11.30 -3.72 11.59
N ALA A 112 -11.89 -3.79 10.38
CA ALA A 112 -11.99 -5.06 9.66
C ALA A 112 -10.62 -5.66 9.35
N TYR A 113 -9.61 -4.82 9.07
CA TYR A 113 -8.23 -5.28 8.86
C TYR A 113 -7.66 -5.95 10.11
N ILE A 114 -7.78 -5.29 11.27
CA ILE A 114 -7.27 -5.79 12.55
C ILE A 114 -7.99 -7.10 12.93
N THR A 115 -9.33 -7.13 12.84
CA THR A 115 -10.12 -8.32 13.21
C THR A 115 -9.82 -9.52 12.30
N SER A 116 -9.71 -9.31 10.98
CA SER A 116 -9.48 -10.41 10.03
C SER A 116 -8.11 -11.06 10.17
N LYS A 117 -7.07 -10.30 10.54
CA LYS A 117 -5.70 -10.81 10.64
C LYS A 117 -5.40 -11.53 11.96
N HIS A 118 -6.15 -11.25 13.03
CA HIS A 118 -6.03 -11.94 14.32
C HIS A 118 -6.78 -13.28 14.36
N SER A 119 -7.69 -13.54 13.41
CA SER A 119 -8.31 -14.85 13.22
C SER A 119 -7.32 -15.81 12.52
N SER A 120 -6.30 -16.25 13.24
CA SER A 120 -5.30 -17.23 12.77
C SER A 120 -5.80 -18.68 12.72
N HIS A 121 -7.10 -18.91 12.94
CA HIS A 121 -7.74 -20.13 12.46
C HIS A 121 -8.29 -19.92 11.06
N ALA A 122 -7.66 -20.62 10.11
CA ALA A 122 -8.06 -20.73 8.72
C ALA A 122 -9.55 -21.05 8.60
N THR A 123 -10.35 -20.01 8.45
CA THR A 123 -11.54 -20.07 7.62
C THR A 123 -11.25 -19.15 6.46
N SER A 124 -11.12 -19.76 5.29
CA SER A 124 -11.32 -19.09 4.00
C SER A 124 -12.36 -18.01 4.18
N ILE A 125 -12.02 -16.76 3.86
CA ILE A 125 -12.95 -15.64 3.78
C ILE A 125 -14.00 -16.03 2.73
N SER A 126 -15.06 -16.72 3.16
CA SER A 126 -16.22 -17.01 2.35
C SER A 126 -17.14 -15.81 2.47
N GLU A 127 -17.17 -15.04 1.38
CA GLU A 127 -18.38 -14.50 0.77
C GLU A 127 -19.52 -14.17 1.74
N ASN A 128 -19.52 -12.94 2.24
CA ASN A 128 -20.78 -12.27 2.58
C ASN A 128 -20.83 -10.86 1.99
N SER A 129 -20.45 -10.75 0.71
CA SER A 129 -20.45 -9.53 -0.11
C SER A 129 -21.80 -9.23 -0.77
N LYS A 130 -22.87 -9.98 -0.46
CA LYS A 130 -24.16 -9.85 -1.18
C LYS A 130 -25.00 -8.61 -0.86
N ASN A 131 -24.64 -7.77 0.12
CA ASN A 131 -25.45 -6.58 0.47
C ASN A 131 -24.70 -5.25 0.55
N PHE A 132 -23.40 -5.20 0.26
CA PHE A 132 -22.73 -3.90 0.11
C PHE A 132 -22.96 -3.38 -1.31
N LYS A 133 -23.97 -2.50 -1.45
CA LYS A 133 -24.13 -1.66 -2.64
C LYS A 133 -22.77 -1.03 -2.96
N LYS A 134 -22.22 -1.39 -4.13
CA LYS A 134 -20.96 -0.86 -4.67
C LYS A 134 -21.02 0.67 -4.63
N SER A 135 -20.47 1.28 -3.58
CA SER A 135 -20.08 2.67 -3.66
C SER A 135 -18.97 2.74 -4.71
N PRO A 136 -18.89 3.82 -5.52
CA PRO A 136 -17.76 4.02 -6.40
C PRO A 136 -16.52 4.24 -5.53
N GLN A 137 -15.86 3.14 -5.15
CA GLN A 137 -14.66 3.13 -4.32
C GLN A 137 -13.55 3.83 -5.10
N LYS A 138 -13.24 5.07 -4.69
CA LYS A 138 -12.03 5.76 -5.11
C LYS A 138 -10.83 4.96 -4.60
N THR A 139 -9.92 4.70 -5.53
CA THR A 139 -8.69 3.92 -5.39
C THR A 139 -7.76 4.53 -4.34
N GLY A 140 -7.64 3.87 -3.19
CA GLY A 140 -6.45 4.06 -2.36
C GLY A 140 -5.22 3.52 -3.08
N PHE A 141 -4.03 3.98 -2.70
CA PHE A 141 -2.76 3.49 -3.23
C PHE A 141 -2.03 2.63 -2.20
N GLU A 142 -1.23 1.67 -2.67
CA GLU A 142 -0.27 0.92 -1.86
C GLU A 142 1.13 1.45 -2.18
N TYR A 143 1.89 1.80 -1.14
CA TYR A 143 3.28 2.21 -1.28
C TYR A 143 4.17 1.16 -0.63
N ASP A 144 5.08 0.58 -1.41
CA ASP A 144 6.09 -0.34 -0.90
C ASP A 144 7.34 0.46 -0.53
N VAL A 145 7.68 0.47 0.76
CA VAL A 145 8.82 1.25 1.26
C VAL A 145 10.16 0.68 0.79
N LYS A 146 10.23 -0.61 0.47
CA LYS A 146 11.46 -1.25 -0.03
C LYS A 146 11.75 -0.87 -1.48
N THR A 147 10.72 -0.81 -2.33
CA THR A 147 10.89 -0.52 -3.76
C THR A 147 10.66 0.95 -4.11
N GLY A 148 9.95 1.70 -3.25
CA GLY A 148 9.51 3.06 -3.52
C GLY A 148 8.38 3.17 -4.54
N GLU A 149 7.81 2.05 -4.97
CA GLU A 149 6.73 2.01 -5.96
C GLU A 149 5.38 2.37 -5.33
N THR A 150 4.66 3.29 -5.96
CA THR A 150 3.27 3.62 -5.64
C THR A 150 2.33 2.90 -6.61
N ASN A 151 1.52 1.98 -6.10
CA ASN A 151 0.58 1.23 -6.92
C ASN A 151 -0.86 1.72 -6.69
N TYR A 152 -1.39 2.46 -7.67
CA TYR A 152 -2.75 3.01 -7.67
C TYR A 152 -3.82 2.01 -8.15
N GLN A 153 -3.42 0.90 -8.80
CA GLN A 153 -4.36 -0.06 -9.40
C GLN A 153 -4.50 -1.38 -8.61
N LYS A 154 -3.62 -1.63 -7.63
CA LYS A 154 -3.55 -2.93 -6.94
C LYS A 154 -4.53 -3.11 -5.78
N ILE A 155 -5.35 -2.09 -5.49
CA ILE A 155 -6.47 -2.21 -4.54
C ILE A 155 -7.80 -2.37 -5.30
N ILE A 156 -7.79 -3.02 -6.47
CA ILE A 156 -8.92 -3.89 -6.78
C ILE A 156 -8.72 -5.07 -5.84
N VAL A 157 -9.51 -5.13 -4.77
CA VAL A 157 -9.61 -6.33 -3.94
C VAL A 157 -9.82 -7.47 -4.94
N ASN A 158 -8.83 -8.35 -5.09
CA ASN A 158 -8.98 -9.57 -5.86
C ASN A 158 -9.99 -10.47 -5.13
N GLU A 159 -11.26 -10.09 -5.18
CA GLU A 159 -12.37 -11.04 -5.18
C GLU A 159 -12.22 -11.77 -6.51
N LYS A 160 -11.70 -13.00 -6.43
CA LYS A 160 -11.59 -13.90 -7.57
C LYS A 160 -12.95 -14.01 -8.26
N SER A 161 -13.12 -13.27 -9.34
CA SER A 161 -14.04 -13.60 -10.42
C SER A 161 -13.52 -14.86 -11.09
N ASN A 162 -13.87 -16.03 -10.53
CA ASN A 162 -13.98 -17.25 -11.32
C ASN A 162 -15.11 -17.03 -12.33
N ASN A 163 -14.78 -16.47 -13.48
CA ASN A 163 -15.60 -16.65 -14.68
C ASN A 163 -14.77 -17.42 -15.70
N THR A 164 -14.97 -18.72 -15.60
CA THR A 164 -14.76 -19.72 -16.62
C THR A 164 -15.24 -19.21 -17.97
N SER A 165 -14.31 -19.01 -18.89
CA SER A 165 -14.55 -19.18 -20.32
C SER A 165 -13.39 -19.99 -20.88
N SER A 166 -13.69 -21.27 -20.95
CA SER A 166 -13.01 -22.36 -21.65
C SER A 166 -12.26 -21.95 -22.91
N SER A 167 -10.96 -22.26 -22.93
CA SER A 167 -10.31 -23.01 -24.01
C SER A 167 -9.17 -23.79 -23.36
N THR A 168 -9.43 -25.00 -22.88
CA THR A 168 -9.19 -26.26 -23.60
C THR A 168 -7.81 -26.31 -24.28
N SER A 169 -6.80 -26.77 -23.55
CA SER A 169 -6.01 -27.96 -23.91
C SER A 169 -4.90 -28.15 -22.86
N THR A 170 -5.01 -29.15 -22.00
CA THR A 170 -4.43 -30.51 -22.18
C THR A 170 -2.96 -30.56 -21.78
N SER A 171 -2.72 -31.31 -20.70
CA SER A 171 -1.56 -32.15 -20.39
C SER A 171 -0.15 -31.75 -20.83
N GLN A 172 0.74 -31.74 -19.83
CA GLN A 172 2.14 -32.16 -19.89
C GLN A 172 2.60 -32.73 -21.26
N ILE A 173 3.48 -32.03 -21.97
CA ILE A 173 4.52 -32.55 -22.88
C ILE A 173 5.53 -31.40 -23.09
N GLY A 174 6.83 -31.73 -23.12
CA GLY A 174 7.96 -30.79 -23.03
C GLY A 174 7.87 -29.55 -23.93
N LYS A 175 7.81 -28.37 -23.29
CA LYS A 175 7.99 -27.08 -23.97
C LYS A 175 9.44 -26.96 -24.40
N SER A 176 9.65 -26.95 -25.72
CA SER A 176 10.92 -26.64 -26.35
C SER A 176 11.49 -25.35 -25.74
N LYS A 177 12.76 -25.38 -25.34
CA LYS A 177 13.49 -24.24 -24.73
C LYS A 177 13.36 -22.95 -25.57
N ASN A 178 13.15 -23.10 -26.88
CA ASN A 178 12.99 -22.00 -27.83
C ASN A 178 11.70 -21.20 -27.64
N ASP A 179 10.59 -21.84 -27.25
CA ASP A 179 9.31 -21.13 -27.08
C ASP A 179 9.33 -20.22 -25.84
N SER A 180 10.06 -20.63 -24.80
CA SER A 180 10.30 -19.78 -23.63
C SER A 180 11.14 -18.55 -24.00
N ILE A 181 12.20 -18.76 -24.79
CA ILE A 181 13.09 -17.68 -25.25
C ILE A 181 12.31 -16.63 -26.06
N ILE A 182 11.42 -17.06 -26.94
CA ILE A 182 10.60 -16.16 -27.76
C ILE A 182 9.67 -15.31 -26.87
N GLN A 183 9.00 -15.94 -25.89
CA GLN A 183 8.12 -15.22 -24.96
C GLN A 183 8.89 -14.20 -24.10
N ASP A 184 10.11 -14.54 -23.68
CA ASP A 184 10.94 -13.63 -22.89
C ASP A 184 11.44 -12.44 -23.72
N LEU A 185 11.74 -12.65 -25.01
CA LEU A 185 12.13 -11.57 -25.92
C LEU A 185 10.99 -10.59 -26.22
N GLU A 186 9.77 -11.10 -26.42
CA GLU A 186 8.58 -10.28 -26.66
C GLU A 186 8.24 -9.39 -25.44
N LYS A 187 8.41 -9.94 -24.24
CA LYS A 187 8.24 -9.20 -22.99
C LYS A 187 9.29 -8.08 -22.83
N LEU A 188 10.55 -8.35 -23.17
CA LEU A 188 11.60 -7.33 -23.11
C LEU A 188 11.36 -6.19 -24.11
N ALA A 189 10.89 -6.50 -25.31
CA ALA A 189 10.55 -5.49 -26.31
C ALA A 189 9.42 -4.57 -25.82
N SER A 190 8.38 -5.14 -25.21
CA SER A 190 7.27 -4.38 -24.62
C SER A 190 7.74 -3.42 -23.52
N LEU A 191 8.70 -3.84 -22.68
CA LEU A 191 9.26 -3.01 -21.62
C LEU A 191 10.11 -1.84 -22.17
N ARG A 192 10.89 -2.08 -23.22
CA ARG A 192 11.63 -1.02 -23.92
C ARG A 192 10.68 -0.01 -24.55
N ASP A 193 9.67 -0.49 -25.27
CA ASP A 193 8.72 0.39 -25.99
C ASP A 193 7.88 1.23 -25.02
N SER A 194 7.65 0.72 -23.80
CA SER A 194 7.03 1.47 -22.70
C SER A 194 7.96 2.48 -22.00
N GLY A 195 9.24 2.57 -22.40
CA GLY A 195 10.24 3.46 -21.79
C GLY A 195 10.71 3.03 -20.39
N ILE A 196 10.39 1.80 -19.97
CA ILE A 196 10.79 1.26 -18.66
C ILE A 196 12.24 0.77 -18.68
N LEU A 197 12.71 0.27 -19.83
CA LEU A 197 14.10 -0.10 -20.06
C LEU A 197 14.74 0.86 -21.04
N THR A 198 15.99 1.23 -20.76
CA THR A 198 16.85 1.92 -21.72
C THR A 198 17.34 0.95 -22.81
N GLU A 199 17.75 1.47 -23.97
CA GLU A 199 18.24 0.64 -25.10
C GLU A 199 19.46 -0.22 -24.69
N GLU A 200 20.31 0.31 -23.82
CA GLU A 200 21.49 -0.38 -23.29
C GLU A 200 21.08 -1.57 -22.40
N GLU A 201 20.10 -1.40 -21.52
CA GLU A 201 19.59 -2.47 -20.65
C GLU A 201 18.86 -3.57 -21.43
N PHE A 202 18.08 -3.18 -22.45
CA PHE A 202 17.43 -4.13 -23.35
C PHE A 202 18.46 -5.01 -24.06
N THR A 203 19.51 -4.39 -24.59
CA THR A 203 20.58 -5.09 -25.32
C THR A 203 21.34 -6.05 -24.40
N ALA A 204 21.62 -5.65 -23.15
CA ALA A 204 22.28 -6.50 -22.17
C ALA A 204 21.44 -7.75 -21.83
N LYS A 205 20.14 -7.59 -21.55
CA LYS A 205 19.24 -8.70 -21.21
C LYS A 205 18.97 -9.62 -22.40
N LYS A 206 18.88 -9.08 -23.61
CA LYS A 206 18.73 -9.85 -24.85
C LYS A 206 19.92 -10.80 -25.08
N ARG A 207 21.15 -10.35 -24.81
CA ARG A 207 22.36 -11.20 -24.90
C ARG A 207 22.33 -12.37 -23.93
N VAL A 208 21.94 -12.12 -22.68
CA VAL A 208 21.82 -13.15 -21.63
C VAL A 208 20.83 -14.24 -22.03
N ILE A 209 19.68 -13.87 -22.59
CA ILE A 209 18.66 -14.84 -23.02
C ILE A 209 19.12 -15.66 -24.23
N LEU A 210 19.85 -15.03 -25.16
CA LEU A 210 20.39 -15.70 -26.34
C LEU A 210 21.69 -16.49 -26.05
N GLY A 211 22.31 -16.29 -24.89
CA GLY A 211 23.55 -16.96 -24.49
C GLY A 211 24.78 -16.53 -25.31
N ILE A 212 24.82 -15.27 -25.75
CA ILE A 212 25.89 -14.68 -26.59
C ILE A 212 26.65 -13.55 -25.89
#